data_AF-A0A699Q660-F1
#
_entry.id   AF-A0A699Q660-F1
#
_cell.length_a   1.000
_cell.length_b   1.000
_cell.length_c   1.000
_cell.angle_alpha   90.00
_cell.angle_beta   90.00
_cell.angle_gamma   90.00
#
_symmetry.space_group_name_H-M   'P 1'
#
loop_
_entity.id
_entity.type
_entity.pdbx_description
1 polymer ?
#
loop_
_entity_poly.entity_id
_entity_poly.type
_entity_poly.pdbx_seq_one_letter_code
_entity_poly.pdbx_strand_id
1 'polypeptide(L)' 'LLFNSRLKIFSGKLKTRWSGPFTITQVFPYGTIDLSQPDGPNFKVNGHRVKHYFSGDIPSNVTPDLHTLPKDN' A
#
# COMPACT_ATOMS: atom_id res chain seq x y z
N LEU A 1 1.00 0.05 3.45
CA LEU A 1 -0.27 0.66 3.94
C LEU A 1 -0.41 2.07 3.41
N LEU A 2 -1.63 2.50 3.09
CA LEU A 2 -1.94 3.85 2.56
C LEU A 2 -2.89 4.61 3.49
N PHE A 3 -2.57 5.85 3.81
CA PHE A 3 -3.40 6.71 4.65
C PHE A 3 -4.63 7.23 3.88
N ASN A 4 -5.81 6.89 4.37
CA ASN A 4 -7.09 7.36 3.88
C ASN A 4 -7.69 8.38 4.85
N SER A 5 -7.59 9.65 4.47
CA SER A 5 -8.12 10.79 5.23
C SER A 5 -9.54 11.19 4.86
N ARG A 6 -10.25 10.42 4.01
CA ARG A 6 -11.58 10.81 3.49
C ARG A 6 -12.48 11.22 4.66
N LEU A 7 -12.66 12.53 4.79
CA LEU A 7 -13.39 13.18 5.87
C LEU A 7 -14.87 12.92 5.62
N LYS A 8 -15.44 11.95 6.34
CA LYS A 8 -16.88 11.77 6.34
C LYS A 8 -17.41 12.58 7.51
N ILE A 9 -18.16 13.64 7.20
CA ILE A 9 -18.68 14.59 8.18
C ILE A 9 -19.71 13.85 9.02
N PHE A 10 -19.30 13.38 10.19
CA PHE A 10 -20.15 12.72 11.16
C PHE A 10 -20.17 13.57 12.43
N SER A 11 -21.28 13.57 13.16
CA SER A 11 -21.35 14.16 14.49
C SER A 11 -20.57 13.27 15.47
N GLY A 12 -19.24 13.40 15.48
CA GLY A 12 -18.34 12.56 16.26
C GLY A 12 -16.87 12.72 15.88
N LYS A 13 -15.97 12.06 16.63
CA LYS A 13 -14.52 12.14 16.42
C LYS A 13 -14.12 11.60 15.04
N LEU A 14 -13.29 12.35 14.33
CA LEU A 14 -12.71 11.93 13.05
C LEU A 14 -11.89 10.65 13.23
N LYS A 15 -12.14 9.66 12.37
CA LYS A 15 -11.40 8.40 12.33
C LYS A 15 -10.58 8.33 11.05
N THR A 16 -9.26 8.39 11.19
CA THR A 16 -8.33 8.10 10.11
C THR A 16 -8.23 6.59 9.88
N ARG A 17 -8.16 6.15 8.61
CA ARG A 17 -8.03 4.72 8.28
C ARG A 17 -6.77 4.49 7.45
N TRP A 18 -6.12 3.36 7.68
CA TRP A 18 -5.08 2.85 6.79
C TRP A 18 -5.71 1.80 5.87
N SER A 19 -5.61 2.01 4.57
CA SER A 19 -5.93 1.03 3.54
C SER A 19 -4.76 0.06 3.40
N GLY A 20 -5.07 -1.18 3.00
CA GLY A 20 -4.26 -2.39 3.12
C GLY A 20 -2.83 -2.37 2.53
N PRO A 21 -2.21 -3.55 2.39
CA PRO A 21 -0.93 -3.64 1.71
C PRO A 21 -1.08 -3.27 0.24
N PHE A 22 -0.10 -2.53 -0.28
CA PHE A 22 0.00 -2.16 -1.69
C PHE A 22 1.42 -2.46 -2.14
N THR A 23 1.59 -2.84 -3.39
CA THR A 23 2.91 -3.02 -4.00
C THR A 23 3.37 -1.70 -4.60
N ILE A 24 4.60 -1.29 -4.27
CA ILE A 24 5.23 -0.10 -4.83
C ILE A 24 5.87 -0.47 -6.15
N THR A 25 5.52 0.21 -7.23
CA THR A 25 6.10 0.00 -8.56
C THR A 25 7.28 0.93 -8.82
N GLN A 26 7.20 2.18 -8.34
CA GLN A 26 8.25 3.17 -8.53
C GLN A 26 8.25 4.21 -7.41
N VAL A 27 9.44 4.66 -7.00
CA VAL A 27 9.63 5.79 -6.10
C VAL A 27 10.30 6.92 -6.88
N PHE A 28 9.68 8.10 -6.88
CA PHE A 28 10.22 9.28 -7.53
C PHE A 28 11.10 10.09 -6.55
N PRO A 29 12.09 10.86 -7.03
CA PRO A 29 13.01 11.64 -6.18
C PRO A 29 12.31 12.60 -5.22
N TYR A 30 11.14 13.10 -5.60
CA TYR A 30 10.35 14.06 -4.81
C TYR A 30 9.35 13.41 -3.84
N GLY A 31 9.50 12.12 -3.57
CA GLY A 31 8.67 11.39 -2.62
C GLY A 31 7.29 11.01 -3.16
N THR A 32 7.01 11.19 -4.44
CA THR A 32 5.86 10.54 -5.08
C THR A 32 6.13 9.06 -5.21
N ILE A 33 5.12 8.23 -4.96
CA ILE A 33 5.21 6.77 -5.05
C ILE A 33 4.11 6.30 -6.00
N ASP A 34 4.47 5.47 -6.97
CA ASP A 34 3.52 4.76 -7.82
C ASP A 34 3.15 3.43 -7.15
N LEU A 35 1.85 3.19 -6.98
CA LEU A 35 1.29 2.01 -6.34
C LEU A 35 0.51 1.19 -7.37
N SER A 36 0.70 -0.13 -7.37
CA SER A 36 -0.12 -1.03 -8.19
C SER A 36 -1.49 -1.30 -7.57
N GLN A 37 -2.45 -1.62 -8.42
CA GLN A 37 -3.76 -2.15 -8.03
C GLN A 37 -4.05 -3.44 -8.78
N PRO A 38 -4.76 -4.39 -8.15
CA PRO A 38 -5.14 -5.64 -8.83
C PRO A 38 -6.12 -5.41 -9.98
N ASP A 39 -7.06 -4.47 -9.82
CA ASP A 39 -8.20 -4.31 -10.74
C ASP A 39 -8.10 -3.05 -11.62
N GLY A 40 -6.91 -2.48 -11.79
CA GLY A 40 -6.80 -1.23 -12.52
C GLY A 40 -5.38 -0.68 -12.70
N PRO A 41 -5.27 0.50 -13.33
CA PRO A 41 -4.00 1.14 -13.55
C PRO A 41 -3.35 1.54 -12.22
N ASN A 42 -2.02 1.62 -12.26
CA ASN A 42 -1.25 2.16 -11.15
C ASN A 42 -1.68 3.59 -10.85
N PHE A 43 -1.52 3.98 -9.59
CA PHE A 43 -1.85 5.31 -9.13
C PHE A 43 -0.74 5.91 -8.28
N LYS A 44 -0.53 7.22 -8.48
CA LYS A 44 0.51 7.97 -7.79
C LYS A 44 -0.01 8.55 -6.48
N VAL A 45 0.75 8.39 -5.42
CA VAL A 45 0.47 8.96 -4.09
C VAL A 45 1.67 9.73 -3.56
N ASN A 46 1.42 10.63 -2.62
CA ASN A 46 2.48 11.26 -1.85
C ASN A 46 3.02 10.24 -0.82
N GLY A 47 4.33 10.05 -0.78
CA GLY A 47 5.03 9.13 0.11
C GLY A 47 4.78 9.39 1.60
N HIS A 48 4.47 10.63 2.00
CA HIS A 48 4.06 10.94 3.37
C HIS A 48 2.78 10.21 3.81
N ARG A 49 1.99 9.72 2.86
CA ARG A 49 0.75 8.96 3.11
C ARG A 49 0.97 7.46 3.10
N VAL A 50 2.20 6.99 2.91
CA VAL A 50 2.53 5.56 2.80
C VAL A 50 3.32 5.14 4.03
N LYS A 51 3.02 3.94 4.54
CA LYS A 51 3.77 3.31 5.63
C LYS A 51 4.15 1.89 5.23
N HIS A 52 5.38 1.49 5.55
CA HIS A 52 5.85 0.11 5.41
C HIS A 52 4.93 -0.84 6.18
N TYR A 53 4.65 -1.98 5.56
CA TYR A 53 3.89 -3.06 6.14
C TYR A 53 4.85 -4.21 6.44
N PHE A 54 4.82 -4.75 7.65
CA PHE A 54 5.71 -5.84 8.06
C PHE A 54 4.95 -7.17 7.95
N SER A 55 5.55 -8.16 7.29
CA SER A 55 4.91 -9.42 6.86
C SER A 55 4.40 -10.32 8.00
N GLY A 56 4.72 -10.03 9.27
CA GLY A 56 4.23 -10.78 10.43
C GLY A 56 2.71 -10.72 10.65
N ASP A 57 2.01 -9.88 9.88
CA ASP A 57 0.59 -9.58 10.02
C ASP A 57 -0.31 -10.19 8.91
N ILE A 58 0.23 -11.08 8.06
CA ILE A 58 -0.50 -11.68 6.92
C ILE A 58 -1.02 -13.09 7.29
N PRO A 59 -2.34 -13.33 7.35
CA PRO A 59 -2.88 -14.67 7.13
C PRO A 59 -2.59 -15.08 5.68
N SER A 60 -2.12 -16.32 5.45
CA SER A 60 -1.53 -16.79 4.18
C SER A 60 -2.46 -16.81 2.95
N ASN A 61 -3.61 -16.17 3.00
CA ASN A 61 -4.64 -16.20 1.97
C ASN A 61 -4.53 -15.07 0.93
N VAL A 62 -3.50 -14.21 0.99
CA VAL A 62 -3.29 -13.10 0.04
C VAL A 62 -1.87 -13.11 -0.51
N THR A 63 -1.51 -14.18 -1.22
CA THR A 63 -0.26 -14.26 -1.98
C THR A 63 -0.59 -14.26 -3.47
N PRO A 64 -0.38 -13.17 -4.23
CA PRO A 64 0.06 -13.28 -5.61
C PRO A 64 1.53 -13.71 -5.54
N ASP A 65 1.77 -14.94 -5.95
CA ASP A 65 3.04 -15.66 -5.94
C ASP A 65 4.22 -14.80 -6.45
N LEU A 66 5.07 -14.32 -5.53
CA LEU A 66 6.36 -13.68 -5.84
C LEU A 66 7.47 -14.21 -4.92
N HIS A 67 7.42 -15.51 -4.61
CA HIS A 67 8.57 -16.24 -4.04
C HIS A 67 8.95 -17.43 -4.92
N THR A 68 9.23 -17.17 -6.19
CA THR A 68 10.21 -17.99 -6.94
C THR A 68 11.21 -17.04 -7.60
N LEU A 69 12.12 -16.48 -6.78
CA LEU A 69 13.42 -16.09 -7.32
C LEU A 69 14.26 -17.37 -7.35
N PRO A 70 14.78 -17.81 -8.52
CA PRO A 70 15.69 -18.93 -8.54
C PRO A 70 16.92 -18.50 -7.77
N LYS A 71 17.28 -19.29 -6.75
CA LYS A 71 18.56 -19.19 -6.08
C LYS A 71 19.59 -19.74 -7.07
N ASP A 72 20.19 -18.86 -7.86
CA ASP A 72 21.31 -19.24 -8.71
C ASP A 72 22.52 -19.57 -7.82
N ASN A 73 23.08 -20.75 -8.06
CA ASN A 73 24.39 -21.18 -7.59
C ASN A 73 25.40 -20.94 -8.72
#